data_AF-A0A851ZGM2-F1
#
_entry.id   AF-A0A851ZGM2-F1
#
_cell.length_a   1.000
_cell.length_b   1.000
_cell.length_c   1.000
_cell.angle_alpha   90.00
_cell.angle_beta   90.00
_cell.angle_gamma   90.00
#
_symmetry.space_group_name_H-M   'P 1'
#
loop_
_entity.id
_entity.type
_entity.pdbx_description
1 polymer ?
#
loop_
_entity_poly.entity_id
_entity_poly.type
_entity_poly.pdbx_seq_one_letter_code
_entity_poly.pdbx_strand_id
1 'polypeptide(L)' 'SDYQQLDYNLRVNLFQGGPLKIQSLMKDSYTPDIFQKAVIDPRHWHGRRISELGRWYEKYFLDLNVQKEMKKREG' A
#
# COMPACT_ATOMS: atom_id res chain seq x y z
N SER A 1 14.57 2.20 22.69
CA SER A 1 13.55 2.57 23.69
C SER A 1 13.21 1.33 24.50
N ASP A 2 12.93 1.47 25.79
CA ASP A 2 12.63 0.36 26.71
C ASP A 2 11.50 -0.54 26.19
N TYR A 3 10.50 0.05 25.51
CA TYR A 3 9.42 -0.69 24.88
C TYR A 3 9.87 -1.69 23.80
N GLN A 4 10.92 -1.37 23.02
CA GLN A 4 11.42 -2.26 21.97
C GLN A 4 12.14 -3.47 22.56
N GLN A 5 12.81 -3.28 23.70
CA GLN A 5 13.48 -4.36 24.42
C GLN A 5 12.46 -5.31 25.05
N LEU A 6 11.41 -4.77 25.68
CA LEU A 6 10.32 -5.58 26.24
C LEU A 6 9.63 -6.41 25.14
N ASP A 7 9.29 -5.77 24.03
CA ASP A 7 8.64 -6.38 22.87
C ASP A 7 9.51 -7.46 22.20
N TYR A 8 10.83 -7.24 22.09
CA TYR A 8 11.76 -8.27 21.63
C TYR A 8 11.78 -9.51 22.53
N ASN A 9 11.87 -9.32 23.86
CA ASN A 9 11.92 -10.43 24.81
C ASN A 9 10.64 -11.28 24.78
N LEU A 10 9.48 -10.67 24.48
CA LEU A 10 8.23 -11.41 24.30
C LEU A 10 8.23 -12.24 23.01
N ARG A 11 8.80 -11.70 21.92
CA ARG A 11 8.78 -12.35 20.60
C ARG A 11 9.84 -13.42 20.40
N VAL A 12 11.03 -13.27 20.99
CA VAL A 12 12.14 -14.21 20.79
C VAL A 12 11.80 -15.64 21.25
N ASN A 13 10.88 -15.76 22.21
CA ASN A 13 10.34 -17.04 22.68
C ASN A 13 9.47 -17.74 21.62
N LEU A 14 8.82 -16.98 20.73
CA LEU A 14 7.98 -17.48 19.65
C LEU A 14 8.79 -17.74 18.37
N PHE A 15 9.73 -16.85 18.04
CA PHE A 15 10.58 -16.93 16.85
C PHE A 15 12.03 -16.67 17.23
N GLN A 16 12.83 -17.73 17.25
CA GLN A 16 14.26 -17.64 17.59
C GLN A 16 15.03 -16.87 16.50
N GLY A 17 15.93 -15.99 16.92
CA GLY A 17 16.82 -15.26 16.00
C GLY A 17 16.19 -14.08 15.26
N GLY A 18 14.99 -13.64 15.64
CA GLY A 18 14.39 -12.42 15.11
C GLY A 18 15.19 -11.16 15.47
N PRO A 19 15.06 -10.04 14.73
CA PRO A 19 15.75 -8.80 15.03
C PRO A 19 15.21 -8.10 16.28
N LEU A 20 16.09 -7.38 17.01
CA LEU A 20 15.73 -6.59 18.20
C LEU A 20 14.63 -5.56 17.92
N LYS A 21 14.64 -5.00 16.71
CA LYS A 21 13.65 -4.04 16.24
C LYS A 21 12.97 -4.60 15.01
N ILE A 22 11.64 -4.70 15.05
CA ILE A 22 10.87 -5.01 13.85
C ILE A 22 10.87 -3.81 12.92
N GLN A 23 11.34 -4.04 11.70
CA GLN A 23 11.33 -3.07 10.63
C GLN A 23 10.80 -3.78 9.37
N SER A 24 10.40 -3.01 8.36
CA SER A 24 10.15 -3.57 7.04
C SER A 24 11.48 -4.07 6.46
N LEU A 25 11.46 -5.15 5.68
CA LEU A 25 12.62 -5.62 4.92
C LEU A 25 13.28 -4.49 4.13
N MET A 26 12.48 -3.56 3.58
CA MET A 26 12.97 -2.37 2.90
C MET A 26 13.84 -1.50 3.82
N LYS A 27 13.41 -1.31 5.06
CA LYS A 27 14.14 -0.51 6.07
C LYS A 27 15.44 -1.18 6.52
N ASP A 28 15.46 -2.52 6.55
CA ASP A 28 16.64 -3.29 6.93
C ASP A 28 17.67 -3.39 5.79
N SER A 29 17.20 -3.38 4.55
CA SER A 29 18.06 -3.63 3.38
C SER A 29 18.70 -2.36 2.82
N TYR A 30 18.03 -1.21 2.94
CA TYR A 30 18.47 0.03 2.32
C TYR A 30 19.13 0.98 3.31
N THR A 31 20.11 1.75 2.83
CA THR A 31 20.76 2.80 3.59
C THR A 31 19.81 3.97 3.88
N PRO A 32 19.98 4.70 5.00
CA PRO A 32 19.06 5.75 5.41
C PRO A 32 18.82 6.85 4.36
N ASP A 33 19.82 7.13 3.53
CA ASP A 33 19.76 8.13 2.46
C ASP A 33 18.78 7.74 1.35
N ILE A 34 18.54 6.45 1.14
CA ILE A 34 17.57 5.97 0.15
C ILE A 34 16.16 6.39 0.56
N PHE A 35 15.82 6.37 1.86
CA PHE A 35 14.50 6.84 2.31
C PHE A 35 14.30 8.34 2.12
N GLN A 36 15.37 9.13 2.21
CA GLN A 36 15.33 10.57 1.97
C GLN A 36 15.18 10.88 0.48
N LYS A 37 15.83 10.10 -0.39
CA LYS A 37 15.71 10.22 -1.86
C LYS A 37 14.40 9.63 -2.40
N ALA A 38 13.86 8.61 -1.73
CA ALA A 38 12.60 7.96 -2.08
C ALA A 38 11.36 8.77 -1.66
N VAL A 39 11.52 10.03 -1.27
CA VAL A 39 10.39 10.96 -1.09
C VAL A 39 9.74 11.14 -2.46
N ILE A 40 8.60 10.47 -2.65
CA ILE A 40 7.82 10.54 -3.86
C ILE A 40 7.24 11.95 -3.96
N ASP A 41 7.68 12.71 -4.96
CA ASP A 41 7.05 13.99 -5.29
C ASP A 41 5.66 13.73 -5.90
N PRO A 42 4.56 14.16 -5.25
CA PRO A 42 3.22 13.96 -5.79
C PRO A 42 3.00 14.65 -7.15
N ARG A 43 3.79 15.69 -7.47
CA ARG A 43 3.71 16.44 -8.72
C ARG A 43 4.45 15.75 -9.86
N HIS A 44 5.45 14.94 -9.56
CA HIS A 44 6.28 14.21 -10.53
C HIS A 44 6.07 12.68 -10.47
N TRP A 45 4.96 12.23 -9.87
CA TRP A 45 4.60 10.82 -9.86
C TRP A 45 4.07 10.37 -11.22
N HIS A 46 4.80 9.46 -11.87
CA HIS A 46 4.44 8.89 -13.18
C HIS A 46 3.62 7.59 -13.11
N GLY A 47 3.34 7.08 -11.90
CA GLY A 47 2.51 5.88 -11.72
C GLY A 47 1.01 6.18 -11.69
N ARG A 48 0.17 5.14 -11.64
CA ARG A 48 -1.28 5.33 -11.45
C ARG A 48 -1.58 5.88 -10.07
N ARG A 49 -2.39 6.92 -9.99
CA ARG A 49 -2.87 7.48 -8.72
C ARG A 49 -4.16 6.80 -8.28
N ILE A 50 -4.40 6.73 -6.98
CA ILE A 50 -5.66 6.21 -6.41
C ILE A 50 -6.88 6.98 -6.95
N SER A 51 -6.72 8.28 -7.22
CA SER A 51 -7.74 9.11 -7.87
C SER A 51 -8.12 8.64 -9.27
N GLU A 52 -7.17 8.09 -10.03
CA GLU A 52 -7.40 7.56 -11.38
C GLU A 52 -8.16 6.24 -11.32
N LEU A 53 -7.90 5.41 -10.31
CA LEU A 53 -8.69 4.20 -10.03
C LEU A 53 -10.15 4.55 -9.71
N GLY A 54 -10.37 5.58 -8.88
CA GLY A 54 -11.72 6.06 -8.54
C GLY A 54 -12.50 6.52 -9.76
N ARG A 55 -11.89 7.36 -10.62
CA ARG A 55 -12.51 7.82 -11.88
C ARG A 55 -12.81 6.67 -12.85
N TRP A 56 -11.92 5.69 -12.93
CA TRP A 56 -12.14 4.50 -13.74
C TRP A 56 -13.35 3.71 -13.24
N TYR A 57 -13.46 3.51 -11.92
CA TYR A 57 -14.57 2.78 -11.31
C TYR A 57 -15.91 3.48 -11.54
N GLU A 58 -15.96 4.80 -11.39
CA GLU A 58 -17.15 5.61 -11.68
C GLU A 58 -17.62 5.43 -13.13
N LYS A 59 -16.69 5.54 -14.09
CA LYS A 59 -16.98 5.32 -15.51
C LYS A 59 -17.51 3.91 -15.77
N TYR A 60 -16.88 2.90 -15.17
CA TYR A 60 -17.29 1.51 -15.32
C TYR A 60 -18.71 1.26 -14.77
N PHE A 61 -19.04 1.84 -13.63
CA PHE A 61 -20.36 1.69 -13.03
C PHE A 61 -21.46 2.32 -13.90
N LEU A 62 -21.20 3.49 -14.49
CA LEU A 62 -22.12 4.14 -15.42
C LEU A 62 -22.35 3.29 -16.68
N ASP A 63 -21.28 2.73 -17.25
CA ASP A 63 -21.37 1.86 -18.43
C ASP A 63 -22.22 0.61 -18.14
N LEU A 64 -22.01 -0.02 -16.99
CA LEU A 64 -22.82 -1.16 -16.54
C LEU A 64 -24.31 -0.81 -16.42
N ASN A 65 -24.64 0.37 -15.90
CA ASN A 65 -26.03 0.81 -15.80
C ASN A 65 -26.65 1.02 -17.18
N VAL A 66 -25.93 1.68 -18.11
CA VAL A 66 -26.40 1.85 -19.48
C VAL A 66 -26.65 0.50 -20.15
N GLN A 67 -25.71 -0.45 -20.05
CA GLN A 67 -25.89 -1.79 -20.61
C GLN A 67 -27.10 -2.54 -20.03
N LYS A 68 -27.36 -2.39 -18.73
CA LYS A 68 -28.55 -2.99 -18.10
C LYS A 68 -29.84 -2.38 -18.64
N GLU A 69 -29.90 -1.07 -18.79
CA GLU A 69 -31.09 -0.39 -19.32
C GLU A 69 -31.32 -0.73 -20.79
N MET A 70 -30.27 -0.83 -21.62
CA MET A 70 -30.39 -1.29 -23.01
C MET A 70 -30.98 -2.70 -23.09
N LYS A 71 -30.47 -3.64 -22.28
CA LYS A 71 -31.00 -5.02 -22.22
C LYS A 71 -32.46 -5.07 -21.78
N LYS A 72 -32.90 -4.19 -20.88
CA LYS A 72 -34.30 -4.11 -20.45
C LYS A 72 -35.23 -3.55 -21.53
N ARG A 73 -34.71 -2.75 -22.46
CA ARG A 73 -35.49 -2.15 -23.56
C ARG A 73 -35.55 -3.05 -24.79
N GLU A 74 -34.53 -3.90 -24.98
CA GLU A 74 -34.41 -4.82 -26.12
C GLU A 74 -35.04 -6.20 -25.88
N GLY A 75 -35.38 -6.54 -24.62
CA GLY A 75 -36.13 -7.75 -24.25
C GLY A 75 -37.57 -7.43 -23.85
#